data_AF-A0A517LMD5-F1
#
_entry.id   AF-A0A517LMD5-F1
#
_cell.length_a   1.000
_cell.length_b   1.000
_cell.length_c   1.000
_cell.angle_alpha   90.00
_cell.angle_beta   90.00
_cell.angle_gamma   90.00
#
_symmetry.space_group_name_H-M   'P 1'
#
loop_
_entity.id
_entity.type
_entity.pdbx_description
1 polymer ?
#
loop_
_entity_poly.entity_id
_entity_poly.type
_entity_poly.pdbx_seq_one_letter_code
_entity_poly.pdbx_strand_id
1 'polypeptide(L)'
;MANQQTNYQHMAQAMHQIVQSTQNKAQHLQNAAQEDIKIAQNQTIVSNELANVANTPAIVQGNQILNTVNAVQVQMNALQAQMAQVLNAVNALTEAVNHLRTENASERHNLAARLVNSRLTPRQQLNALHDIANQAIPHFPATQASIDSMNDARVSAVLLALGVNVQPTMSLKEKKEVLETSIGISDIRRE
;
A
#
# COMPACT_ATOMS: atom_id res chain seq x y z
N MET A 1 14.26 -116.16 27.89
CA MET A 1 15.06 -115.03 28.41
C MET A 1 15.46 -114.02 27.32
N ALA A 2 15.69 -114.41 26.06
CA ALA A 2 16.06 -113.46 24.98
C ALA A 2 15.03 -112.34 24.70
N ASN A 3 13.72 -112.63 24.80
CA ASN A 3 12.66 -111.69 24.41
C ASN A 3 12.48 -110.48 25.37
N GLN A 4 12.85 -110.62 26.64
CA GLN A 4 12.82 -109.51 27.60
C GLN A 4 13.93 -108.50 27.31
N GLN A 5 15.13 -108.98 26.99
CA GLN A 5 16.29 -108.13 26.76
C GLN A 5 16.14 -107.26 25.51
N THR A 6 15.51 -107.80 24.46
CA THR A 6 15.17 -107.04 23.25
C THR A 6 14.12 -105.95 23.53
N ASN A 7 13.10 -106.24 24.34
CA ASN A 7 12.12 -105.23 24.77
C ASN A 7 12.75 -104.10 25.61
N TYR A 8 13.70 -104.42 26.50
CA TYR A 8 14.44 -103.40 27.25
C TYR A 8 15.32 -102.54 26.34
N GLN A 9 15.96 -103.12 25.33
CA GLN A 9 16.76 -102.37 24.36
C GLN A 9 15.91 -101.42 23.50
N HIS A 10 14.76 -101.89 23.00
CA HIS A 10 13.83 -101.03 22.26
C HIS A 10 13.26 -99.91 23.12
N MET A 11 12.92 -100.19 24.39
CA MET A 11 12.43 -99.17 25.31
C MET A 11 13.51 -98.13 25.66
N ALA A 12 14.77 -98.56 25.85
CA ALA A 12 15.89 -97.66 26.09
C ALA A 12 16.18 -96.77 24.87
N GLN A 13 16.13 -97.33 23.65
CA GLN A 13 16.27 -96.55 22.41
C GLN A 13 15.11 -95.55 22.22
N ALA A 14 13.87 -95.96 22.48
CA ALA A 14 12.71 -95.07 22.42
C ALA A 14 12.80 -93.95 23.46
N MET A 15 13.19 -94.25 24.70
CA MET A 15 13.44 -93.22 25.72
C MET A 15 14.57 -92.27 25.32
N HIS A 16 15.65 -92.76 24.72
CA HIS A 16 16.73 -91.92 24.22
C HIS A 16 16.27 -90.97 23.10
N GLN A 17 15.48 -91.48 22.14
CA GLN A 17 14.89 -90.66 21.07
C GLN A 17 13.91 -89.61 21.62
N ILE A 18 13.09 -89.97 22.62
CA ILE A 18 12.19 -89.03 23.30
C ILE A 18 12.99 -87.91 23.98
N VAL A 19 14.05 -88.24 24.70
CA VAL A 19 14.93 -87.25 25.35
C VAL A 19 15.57 -86.32 24.32
N GLN A 20 16.15 -86.86 23.24
CA GLN A 20 16.76 -86.05 22.17
C GLN A 20 15.73 -85.13 21.48
N SER A 21 14.56 -85.65 21.13
CA SER A 21 13.51 -84.84 20.49
C SER A 21 12.98 -83.73 21.39
N THR A 22 12.87 -83.99 22.70
CA THR A 22 12.47 -82.99 23.70
C THR A 22 13.55 -81.92 23.85
N GLN A 23 14.82 -82.30 23.83
CA GLN A 23 15.95 -81.37 23.90
C GLN A 23 16.01 -80.47 22.66
N ASN A 24 15.81 -81.03 21.46
CA ASN A 24 15.74 -80.26 20.21
C ASN A 24 14.55 -79.28 20.23
N LYS A 25 13.37 -79.72 20.68
CA LYS A 25 12.19 -78.86 20.79
C LYS A 25 12.42 -77.72 21.80
N ALA A 26 13.06 -78.01 22.94
CA ALA A 26 13.42 -76.99 23.92
C ALA A 26 14.39 -75.95 23.34
N GLN A 27 15.38 -76.40 22.57
CA GLN A 27 16.33 -75.50 21.90
C GLN A 27 15.67 -74.64 20.83
N HIS A 28 14.75 -75.20 20.03
CA HIS A 28 13.97 -74.41 19.06
C HIS A 28 13.08 -73.37 19.74
N LEU A 29 12.40 -73.73 20.83
CA LEU A 29 11.59 -72.78 21.60
C LEU A 29 12.45 -71.67 22.21
N GLN A 30 13.65 -72.01 22.70
CA GLN A 30 14.59 -71.03 23.22
C GLN A 30 15.08 -70.07 22.14
N ASN A 31 15.37 -70.58 20.93
CA ASN A 31 15.77 -69.74 19.79
C ASN A 31 14.62 -68.83 19.33
N ALA A 32 13.40 -69.35 19.22
CA ALA A 32 12.22 -68.56 18.87
C ALA A 32 11.95 -67.44 19.90
N ALA A 33 12.03 -67.75 21.20
CA ALA A 33 11.89 -66.75 22.24
C ALA A 33 12.97 -65.66 22.18
N GLN A 34 14.21 -66.01 21.80
CA GLN A 34 15.29 -65.04 21.59
C GLN A 34 15.03 -64.15 20.36
N GLU A 35 14.47 -64.70 19.28
CA GLU A 35 14.08 -63.91 18.10
C GLU A 35 12.95 -62.92 18.43
N ASP A 36 11.93 -63.35 19.17
CA ASP A 36 10.83 -62.47 19.60
C ASP A 36 11.34 -61.31 20.47
N ILE A 37 12.27 -61.58 21.39
CA ILE A 37 12.92 -60.54 22.21
C ILE A 37 13.67 -59.54 21.31
N LYS A 38 14.42 -60.01 20.31
CA LYS A 38 15.13 -59.12 19.37
C LYS A 38 14.17 -58.28 18.53
N ILE A 39 13.07 -58.86 18.07
CA ILE A 39 12.04 -58.15 17.31
C ILE A 39 11.42 -57.05 18.17
N ALA A 40 11.06 -57.33 19.41
CA ALA A 40 10.50 -56.35 20.33
C ALA A 40 11.50 -55.20 20.62
N GLN A 41 12.79 -55.52 20.79
CA GLN A 41 13.85 -54.51 20.95
C GLN A 41 13.98 -53.64 19.71
N ASN A 42 14.00 -54.22 18.51
CA ASN A 42 14.08 -53.48 17.26
C ASN A 42 12.86 -52.58 17.05
N GLN A 43 11.65 -53.05 17.36
CA GLN A 43 10.44 -52.24 17.30
C GLN A 43 10.49 -51.04 18.25
N THR A 44 11.07 -51.23 19.44
CA THR A 44 11.27 -50.15 20.41
C THR A 44 12.26 -49.11 19.88
N ILE A 45 13.38 -49.56 19.31
CA ILE A 45 14.38 -48.66 18.70
C ILE A 45 13.76 -47.87 17.55
N VAL A 46 13.08 -48.54 16.61
CA VAL A 46 12.44 -47.88 15.46
C VAL A 46 11.39 -46.87 15.91
N SER A 47 10.59 -47.21 16.94
CA SER A 47 9.59 -46.29 17.51
C SER A 47 10.24 -45.05 18.13
N ASN A 48 11.36 -45.23 18.84
CA ASN A 48 12.11 -44.12 19.44
C ASN A 48 12.76 -43.23 18.37
N GLU A 49 13.35 -43.82 17.33
CA GLU A 49 13.93 -43.07 16.20
C GLU A 49 12.85 -42.28 15.44
N LEU A 50 11.68 -42.89 15.18
CA LEU A 50 10.54 -42.20 14.56
C LEU A 50 10.04 -41.03 15.42
N ALA A 51 9.97 -41.21 16.74
CA ALA A 51 9.61 -40.13 17.67
C ALA A 51 10.63 -38.98 17.64
N ASN A 52 11.93 -39.29 17.54
CA ASN A 52 12.99 -38.29 17.42
C ASN A 52 12.91 -37.51 16.10
N VAL A 53 12.56 -38.16 14.99
CA VAL A 53 12.37 -37.50 13.69
C VAL A 53 11.18 -36.54 13.74
N ALA A 54 10.04 -36.98 14.30
CA ALA A 54 8.84 -36.15 14.42
C ALA A 54 9.04 -34.89 15.27
N ASN A 55 9.99 -34.94 16.21
CA ASN A 55 10.30 -33.86 17.14
C ASN A 55 11.64 -33.18 16.84
N THR A 56 12.18 -33.32 15.62
CA THR A 56 13.46 -32.67 15.27
C THR A 56 13.29 -31.15 15.35
N PRO A 57 14.01 -30.46 16.26
CA PRO A 57 13.89 -29.01 16.44
C PRO A 57 14.09 -28.22 15.13
N ALA A 58 14.83 -28.76 14.17
CA ALA A 58 15.04 -28.19 12.86
C ALA A 58 13.73 -27.99 12.06
N ILE A 59 12.78 -28.93 12.12
CA ILE A 59 11.50 -28.81 11.39
C ILE A 59 10.64 -27.71 12.02
N VAL A 60 10.56 -27.69 13.35
CA VAL A 60 9.79 -26.68 14.09
C VAL A 60 10.37 -25.29 13.86
N GLN A 61 11.69 -25.14 13.94
CA GLN A 61 12.40 -23.89 13.67
C GLN A 61 12.23 -23.46 12.21
N GLY A 62 12.28 -24.41 11.26
CA GLY A 62 12.03 -24.14 9.84
C GLY A 62 10.64 -23.54 9.59
N ASN A 63 9.59 -24.13 10.21
CA ASN A 63 8.23 -23.60 10.11
C ASN A 63 8.10 -22.20 10.72
N GLN A 64 8.78 -21.93 11.84
CA GLN A 64 8.82 -20.59 12.44
C GLN A 64 9.46 -19.58 11.50
N ILE A 65 10.60 -19.93 10.87
CA ILE A 65 11.28 -19.08 9.90
C ILE A 65 10.36 -18.76 8.72
N LEU A 66 9.69 -19.77 8.15
CA LEU A 66 8.75 -19.57 7.04
C LEU A 66 7.60 -18.61 7.42
N ASN A 67 7.05 -18.77 8.63
CA ASN A 67 6.02 -17.87 9.13
C ASN A 67 6.53 -16.43 9.28
N THR A 68 7.75 -16.23 9.79
CA THR A 68 8.38 -14.91 9.89
C THR A 68 8.62 -14.31 8.51
N VAL A 69 9.12 -15.09 7.54
CA VAL A 69 9.34 -14.62 6.17
C VAL A 69 8.02 -14.18 5.51
N ASN A 70 6.95 -14.95 5.69
CA ASN A 70 5.63 -14.59 5.20
C ASN A 70 5.10 -13.30 5.84
N ALA A 71 5.28 -13.14 7.16
CA ALA A 71 4.89 -11.92 7.86
C ALA A 71 5.66 -10.70 7.36
N VAL A 72 6.98 -10.84 7.16
CA VAL A 72 7.83 -9.79 6.60
C VAL A 72 7.38 -9.43 5.18
N GLN A 73 7.04 -10.41 4.33
CA GLN A 73 6.55 -10.13 2.98
C GLN A 73 5.25 -9.31 3.00
N VAL A 74 4.31 -9.66 3.90
CA VAL A 74 3.06 -8.90 4.06
C VAL A 74 3.35 -7.47 4.52
N GLN A 75 4.26 -7.29 5.49
CA GLN A 75 4.67 -5.97 5.95
C GLN A 75 5.33 -5.14 4.84
N MET A 76 6.18 -5.74 4.01
CA MET A 76 6.81 -5.04 2.88
C MET A 76 5.77 -4.58 1.86
N ASN A 77 4.79 -5.42 1.53
CA ASN A 77 3.72 -5.06 0.60
C ASN A 77 2.89 -3.89 1.15
N ALA A 78 2.58 -3.90 2.45
CA ALA A 78 1.86 -2.81 3.11
C ALA A 78 2.69 -1.51 3.11
N LEU A 79 3.98 -1.60 3.39
CA LEU A 79 4.90 -0.46 3.35
C LEU A 79 5.00 0.14 1.94
N GLN A 80 5.07 -0.70 0.91
CA GLN A 80 5.10 -0.24 -0.48
C GLN A 80 3.82 0.53 -0.85
N ALA A 81 2.65 0.05 -0.41
CA ALA A 81 1.38 0.75 -0.61
C ALA A 81 1.35 2.09 0.13
N GLN A 82 1.82 2.14 1.38
CA GLN A 82 1.91 3.39 2.15
C GLN A 82 2.86 4.40 1.47
N MET A 83 4.00 3.94 0.96
CA MET A 83 4.96 4.80 0.28
C MET A 83 4.37 5.42 -0.99
N ALA A 84 3.60 4.65 -1.77
CA ALA A 84 2.89 5.19 -2.93
C ALA A 84 1.86 6.26 -2.54
N GLN A 85 1.14 6.07 -1.42
CA GLN A 85 0.20 7.07 -0.91
C GLN A 85 0.92 8.36 -0.49
N VAL A 86 2.06 8.25 0.20
CA VAL A 86 2.88 9.40 0.60
C VAL A 86 3.38 10.17 -0.61
N LEU A 87 3.88 9.50 -1.65
CA LEU A 87 4.33 10.15 -2.88
C LEU A 87 3.21 10.93 -3.56
N ASN A 88 2.00 10.35 -3.64
CA ASN A 88 0.84 11.03 -4.19
C ASN A 88 0.45 12.26 -3.36
N ALA A 89 0.49 12.17 -2.03
CA ALA A 89 0.21 13.29 -1.14
C ALA A 89 1.24 14.42 -1.28
N VAL A 90 2.52 14.09 -1.43
CA VAL A 90 3.61 15.06 -1.66
C VAL A 90 3.42 15.78 -3.00
N ASN A 91 3.04 15.07 -4.06
CA ASN A 91 2.77 15.69 -5.37
C ASN A 91 1.58 16.65 -5.29
N ALA A 92 0.47 16.25 -4.67
CA ALA A 92 -0.70 17.11 -4.50
C ALA A 92 -0.38 18.36 -3.66
N LEU A 93 0.42 18.21 -2.59
CA LEU A 93 0.87 19.34 -1.79
C LEU A 93 1.75 20.31 -2.60
N THR A 94 2.63 19.77 -3.45
CA THR A 94 3.51 20.58 -4.30
C THR A 94 2.70 21.40 -5.30
N GLU A 95 1.68 20.79 -5.92
CA GLU A 95 0.76 21.49 -6.82
C GLU A 95 -0.01 22.60 -6.09
N ALA A 96 -0.55 22.31 -4.90
CA ALA A 96 -1.26 23.30 -4.09
C ALA A 96 -0.38 24.49 -3.69
N VAL A 97 0.87 24.24 -3.29
CA VAL A 97 1.83 25.31 -2.95
C VAL A 97 2.17 26.16 -4.18
N ASN A 98 2.37 25.54 -5.35
CA ASN A 98 2.64 26.27 -6.59
C ASN A 98 1.45 27.12 -7.04
N HIS A 99 0.23 26.61 -6.86
CA HIS A 99 -0.99 27.35 -7.12
C HIS A 99 -1.11 28.58 -6.20
N LEU A 100 -0.99 28.40 -4.88
CA LEU A 100 -1.03 29.52 -3.91
C LEU A 100 0.06 30.56 -4.18
N ARG A 101 1.26 30.11 -4.57
CA ARG A 101 2.35 31.03 -4.92
C ARG A 101 2.01 31.88 -6.14
N THR A 102 1.35 31.29 -7.14
CA THR A 102 0.92 31.98 -8.36
C THR A 102 -0.20 32.97 -8.06
N GLU A 103 -1.20 32.54 -7.28
CA GLU A 103 -2.30 33.40 -6.84
C GLU A 103 -1.79 34.60 -6.04
N ASN A 104 -0.93 34.38 -5.05
CA ASN A 104 -0.36 35.45 -4.23
C ASN A 104 0.45 36.45 -5.08
N ALA A 105 1.22 35.95 -6.05
CA ALA A 105 1.95 36.83 -6.99
C ALA A 105 0.99 37.70 -7.81
N SER A 106 -0.09 37.11 -8.34
CA SER A 106 -1.13 37.83 -9.08
C SER A 106 -1.84 38.86 -8.19
N GLU A 107 -2.24 38.48 -6.98
CA GLU A 107 -2.91 39.38 -6.03
C GLU A 107 -2.04 40.57 -5.65
N ARG A 108 -0.74 40.35 -5.40
CA ARG A 108 0.20 41.43 -5.09
C ARG A 108 0.33 42.42 -6.25
N HIS A 109 0.45 41.91 -7.47
CA HIS A 109 0.47 42.74 -8.68
C HIS A 109 -0.83 43.52 -8.83
N ASN A 110 -1.97 42.83 -8.69
CA ASN A 110 -3.30 43.40 -8.84
C ASN A 110 -3.61 44.46 -7.79
N LEU A 111 -3.19 44.25 -6.53
CA LEU A 111 -3.33 45.24 -5.47
C LEU A 111 -2.53 46.51 -5.79
N ALA A 112 -1.29 46.37 -6.25
CA ALA A 112 -0.47 47.50 -6.66
C ALA A 112 -1.06 48.23 -7.87
N ALA A 113 -1.53 47.49 -8.88
CA ALA A 113 -2.20 48.04 -10.05
C ALA A 113 -3.48 48.81 -9.68
N ARG A 114 -4.35 48.23 -8.84
CA ARG A 114 -5.57 48.88 -8.32
C ARG A 114 -5.25 50.16 -7.55
N LEU A 115 -4.22 50.14 -6.71
CA LEU A 115 -3.79 51.32 -5.96
C LEU A 115 -3.35 52.45 -6.90
N VAL A 116 -2.59 52.13 -7.95
CA VAL A 116 -2.20 53.12 -8.97
C VAL A 116 -3.42 53.60 -9.75
N ASN A 117 -4.25 52.68 -10.24
CA ASN A 117 -5.43 53.00 -11.04
C ASN A 117 -6.42 53.92 -10.30
N SER A 118 -6.59 53.74 -8.99
CA SER A 118 -7.46 54.61 -8.17
C SER A 118 -7.03 56.08 -8.13
N ARG A 119 -5.76 56.35 -8.49
CA ARG A 119 -5.19 57.70 -8.50
C ARG A 119 -5.27 58.36 -9.87
N LEU A 120 -5.49 57.60 -10.94
CA LEU A 120 -5.48 58.08 -12.32
C LEU A 120 -6.73 58.90 -12.68
N THR A 121 -6.58 59.77 -13.66
CA THR A 121 -7.67 60.49 -14.33
C THR A 121 -8.19 59.66 -15.52
N PRO A 122 -9.41 59.92 -16.04
CA PRO A 122 -10.03 59.00 -16.99
C PRO A 122 -9.29 58.77 -18.32
N ARG A 123 -8.38 59.68 -18.69
CA ARG A 123 -7.57 59.62 -19.92
C ARG A 123 -6.18 59.03 -19.72
N GLN A 124 -5.75 58.81 -18.48
CA GLN A 124 -4.45 58.21 -18.19
C GLN A 124 -4.48 56.70 -18.40
N GLN A 125 -3.32 56.14 -18.74
CA GLN A 125 -3.16 54.72 -19.00
C GLN A 125 -3.31 53.91 -17.72
N LEU A 126 -4.21 52.93 -17.72
CA LEU A 126 -4.40 52.00 -16.62
C LEU A 126 -3.24 50.99 -16.57
N ASN A 127 -2.83 50.64 -15.35
CA ASN A 127 -1.99 49.47 -15.13
C ASN A 127 -2.86 48.22 -15.28
N ALA A 128 -2.47 47.34 -16.19
CA ALA A 128 -3.16 46.09 -16.43
C ALA A 128 -3.05 45.16 -15.22
N LEU A 129 -4.19 44.57 -14.85
CA LEU A 129 -4.24 43.50 -13.87
C LEU A 129 -3.84 42.16 -14.54
N HIS A 130 -3.45 41.21 -13.71
CA HIS A 130 -3.18 39.83 -14.08
C HIS A 130 -4.36 38.92 -13.72
N ASP A 131 -4.49 37.84 -14.48
CA ASP A 131 -5.46 36.78 -14.21
C ASP A 131 -5.03 35.87 -13.05
N ILE A 132 -5.82 34.83 -12.77
CA ILE A 132 -5.54 33.82 -11.73
C ILE A 132 -4.26 33.00 -12.00
N ALA A 133 -3.78 32.97 -13.25
CA ALA A 133 -2.54 32.32 -13.65
C ALA A 133 -1.35 33.30 -13.66
N ASN A 134 -1.53 34.49 -13.08
CA ASN A 134 -0.55 35.57 -13.04
C ASN A 134 -0.08 36.02 -14.44
N GLN A 135 -0.97 35.96 -15.43
CA GLN A 135 -0.71 36.45 -16.80
C GLN A 135 -1.43 37.76 -17.04
N ALA A 136 -0.88 38.61 -17.91
CA ALA A 136 -1.55 39.85 -18.30
C ALA A 136 -2.90 39.56 -18.96
N ILE A 137 -3.96 40.22 -18.50
CA ILE A 137 -5.30 40.00 -19.02
C ILE A 137 -5.41 40.49 -20.47
N PRO A 138 -5.78 39.61 -21.43
CA PRO A 138 -5.95 40.02 -22.81
C PRO A 138 -7.01 41.10 -22.97
N HIS A 139 -6.74 42.07 -23.83
CA HIS A 139 -7.66 43.17 -24.15
C HIS A 139 -8.12 44.00 -22.94
N PHE A 140 -7.32 44.05 -21.86
CA PHE A 140 -7.54 44.94 -20.74
C PHE A 140 -7.72 46.40 -21.22
N PRO A 141 -8.67 47.17 -20.65
CA PRO A 141 -8.90 48.56 -21.06
C PRO A 141 -7.63 49.39 -20.87
N ALA A 142 -7.26 50.15 -21.90
CA ALA A 142 -6.05 50.99 -21.86
C ALA A 142 -6.25 52.21 -20.95
N THR A 143 -7.48 52.73 -20.85
CA THR A 143 -7.85 53.89 -20.03
C THR A 143 -9.25 53.68 -19.44
N GLN A 144 -9.63 54.43 -18.41
CA GLN A 144 -11.01 54.39 -17.89
C GLN A 144 -12.04 54.73 -18.97
N ALA A 145 -11.79 55.79 -19.76
CA ALA A 145 -12.70 56.18 -20.84
C ALA A 145 -12.87 55.08 -21.91
N SER A 146 -11.91 54.17 -22.06
CA SER A 146 -12.04 53.04 -22.99
C SER A 146 -13.01 51.96 -22.51
N ILE A 147 -13.40 51.96 -21.23
CA ILE A 147 -14.40 51.02 -20.67
C ILE A 147 -15.78 51.32 -21.24
N ASP A 148 -16.10 52.59 -21.46
CA ASP A 148 -17.38 53.02 -22.02
C ASP A 148 -17.63 52.45 -23.42
N SER A 149 -16.57 52.25 -24.21
CA SER A 149 -16.66 51.68 -25.56
C SER A 149 -16.55 50.15 -25.60
N MET A 150 -16.32 49.47 -24.48
CA MET A 150 -16.30 48.01 -24.45
C MET A 150 -17.71 47.44 -24.67
N ASN A 151 -17.79 46.39 -25.50
CA ASN A 151 -18.99 45.59 -25.66
C ASN A 151 -19.11 44.54 -24.54
N ASP A 152 -20.28 43.91 -24.45
CA ASP A 152 -20.59 42.95 -23.39
C ASP A 152 -19.62 41.77 -23.32
N ALA A 153 -19.32 41.16 -24.46
CA ALA A 153 -18.39 40.03 -24.54
C ALA A 153 -17.01 40.38 -23.98
N ARG A 154 -16.48 41.58 -24.30
CA ARG A 154 -15.17 42.02 -23.83
C ARG A 154 -15.15 42.32 -22.34
N VAL A 155 -16.19 43.00 -21.81
CA VAL A 155 -16.28 43.27 -20.36
C VAL A 155 -16.39 41.94 -19.60
N SER A 156 -17.26 41.03 -20.05
CA SER A 156 -17.39 39.70 -19.46
C SER A 156 -16.09 38.90 -19.50
N ALA A 157 -15.34 38.94 -20.60
CA ALA A 157 -14.06 38.25 -20.70
C ALA A 157 -13.01 38.79 -19.69
N VAL A 158 -12.93 40.11 -19.52
CA VAL A 158 -12.01 40.72 -18.54
C VAL A 158 -12.44 40.39 -17.11
N LEU A 159 -13.73 40.48 -16.80
CA LEU A 159 -14.26 40.11 -15.48
C LEU A 159 -14.02 38.64 -15.14
N LEU A 160 -14.23 37.74 -16.11
CA LEU A 160 -13.96 36.33 -15.95
C LEU A 160 -12.47 36.06 -15.71
N ALA A 161 -11.58 36.74 -16.45
CA ALA A 161 -10.14 36.63 -16.24
C ALA A 161 -9.70 37.13 -14.84
N LEU A 162 -10.42 38.12 -14.29
CA LEU A 162 -10.24 38.59 -12.91
C LEU A 162 -10.82 37.64 -11.85
N GLY A 163 -11.45 36.53 -12.25
CA GLY A 163 -12.14 35.61 -11.34
C GLY A 163 -13.47 36.15 -10.80
N VAL A 164 -14.02 37.22 -11.40
CA VAL A 164 -15.31 37.78 -11.03
C VAL A 164 -16.43 36.97 -11.68
N ASN A 165 -17.31 36.41 -10.86
CA ASN A 165 -18.46 35.67 -11.36
C ASN A 165 -19.50 36.63 -11.96
N VAL A 166 -19.65 36.61 -13.28
CA VAL A 166 -20.62 37.43 -14.00
C VAL A 166 -21.89 36.63 -14.22
N GLN A 167 -22.99 37.06 -13.58
CA GLN A 167 -24.28 36.40 -13.78
C GLN A 167 -24.81 36.67 -15.19
N PRO A 168 -25.47 35.70 -15.85
CA PRO A 168 -26.05 35.90 -17.19
C PRO A 168 -27.08 37.03 -17.27
N THR A 169 -27.72 37.36 -16.15
CA THR A 169 -28.75 38.39 -16.03
C THR A 169 -28.20 39.80 -15.83
N MET A 170 -26.89 39.96 -15.57
CA MET A 170 -26.28 41.28 -15.40
C MET A 170 -26.31 42.07 -16.73
N SER A 171 -26.79 43.29 -16.67
CA SER A 171 -26.74 44.23 -17.77
C SER A 171 -25.30 44.66 -18.07
N LEU A 172 -25.05 45.15 -19.29
CA LEU A 172 -23.74 45.69 -19.68
C LEU A 172 -23.30 46.84 -18.76
N LYS A 173 -24.25 47.67 -18.31
CA LYS A 173 -23.97 48.79 -17.40
C LYS A 173 -23.43 48.27 -16.06
N GLU A 174 -24.10 47.32 -15.43
CA GLU A 174 -23.67 46.70 -14.18
C GLU A 174 -22.31 46.00 -14.34
N LYS A 175 -22.09 45.29 -15.44
CA LYS A 175 -20.78 44.67 -15.73
C LYS A 175 -19.66 45.73 -15.80
N LYS A 176 -19.91 46.88 -16.42
CA LYS A 176 -18.93 47.97 -16.49
C LYS A 176 -18.65 48.56 -15.11
N GLU A 177 -19.67 48.79 -14.29
CA GLU A 177 -19.51 49.27 -12.91
C GLU A 177 -18.71 48.27 -12.04
N VAL A 178 -19.01 46.97 -12.16
CA VAL A 178 -18.26 45.90 -11.50
C VAL A 178 -16.82 45.88 -11.99
N LEU A 179 -16.58 46.07 -13.30
CA LEU A 179 -15.24 46.15 -13.86
C LEU A 179 -14.46 47.36 -13.31
N GLU A 180 -15.05 48.55 -13.34
CA GLU A 180 -14.45 49.79 -12.80
C GLU A 180 -14.05 49.59 -11.33
N THR A 181 -14.95 49.03 -10.52
CA THR A 181 -14.69 48.72 -9.12
C THR A 181 -13.54 47.69 -8.98
N SER A 182 -13.57 46.63 -9.78
CA SER A 182 -12.59 45.52 -9.72
C SER A 182 -11.18 45.90 -10.14
N ILE A 183 -11.02 46.95 -10.95
CA ILE A 183 -9.71 47.47 -11.39
C ILE A 183 -9.24 48.68 -10.57
N GLY A 184 -10.00 49.06 -9.54
CA GLY A 184 -9.64 50.09 -8.57
C GLY A 184 -10.02 51.51 -8.99
N ILE A 185 -10.97 51.70 -9.90
CA ILE A 185 -11.47 53.03 -10.27
C ILE A 185 -12.55 53.42 -9.26
N SER A 186 -12.27 54.42 -8.41
CA SER A 186 -13.23 54.91 -7.43
C SER A 186 -14.17 55.95 -8.05
N ASP A 187 -15.48 55.77 -7.84
CA ASP A 187 -16.56 56.66 -8.31
C ASP A 187 -16.54 58.07 -7.66
N ILE A 188 -15.65 58.28 -6.68
CA ILE A 188 -15.50 59.52 -5.88
C ILE A 188 -15.15 60.76 -6.75
N ARG A 189 -14.83 60.59 -8.04
CA ARG A 189 -14.46 61.70 -8.96
C ARG A 189 -15.49 62.02 -10.04
N ARG A 190 -16.72 61.49 -9.96
CA ARG A 190 -17.81 61.85 -10.88
C ARG A 190 -18.63 63.09 -10.45
N GLU A 191 -18.15 63.85 -9.46
CA GLU A 191 -18.62 65.22 -9.14
C GLU A 191 -17.76 66.28 -9.82
#